data_AF-A0A949INT6-F1
#
_entry.id   AF-A0A949INT6-F1
#
_cell.length_a   1.000
_cell.length_b   1.000
_cell.length_c   1.000
_cell.angle_alpha   90.00
_cell.angle_beta   90.00
_cell.angle_gamma   90.00
#
_symmetry.space_group_name_H-M   'P 1'
#
loop_
_entity.id
_entity.type
_entity.pdbx_description
1 polymer ?
#
loop_
_entity_poly.entity_id
_entity_poly.type
_entity_poly.pdbx_seq_one_letter_code
_entity_poly.pdbx_strand_id
1 'polypeptide(L)' 'MEDFIQRILMFVVGLVFLGGGTIFTFQAFEDAKNVFETLIFALMGAAVGLTLCVWTFTGPPG' A
#
# COMPACT_ATOMS: atom_id res chain seq x y z
N MET A 1 -1.91 4.11 25.17
CA MET A 1 -1.16 2.90 24.73
C MET A 1 -1.73 2.37 23.42
N GLU A 2 -3.06 2.37 23.26
CA GLU A 2 -3.76 1.96 22.03
C GLU A 2 -3.37 2.79 20.79
N ASP A 3 -3.27 4.13 20.90
CA ASP A 3 -2.87 4.99 19.78
C ASP A 3 -1.46 4.70 19.23
N PHE A 4 -0.55 4.30 20.10
CA PHE A 4 0.83 3.99 19.71
C PHE A 4 0.90 2.69 18.90
N ILE A 5 0.15 1.67 19.36
CA ILE A 5 0.05 0.38 18.66
C ILE A 5 -0.64 0.57 17.30
N GLN A 6 -1.70 1.38 17.22
CA GLN A 6 -2.39 1.67 15.97
C GLN A 6 -1.49 2.37 14.95
N ARG A 7 -0.67 3.34 15.36
CA ARG A 7 0.31 4.01 14.49
C ARG A 7 1.33 3.02 13.92
N ILE A 8 1.87 2.14 14.77
CA ILE A 8 2.81 1.10 14.31
C ILE A 8 2.13 0.15 13.33
N LEU A 9 0.91 -0.29 13.62
CA LEU A 9 0.17 -1.18 12.73
C LEU A 9 -0.13 -0.51 11.38
N MET A 10 -0.57 0.74 11.36
CA MET A 10 -0.79 1.49 10.11
C MET A 10 0.50 1.59 9.29
N PHE A 11 1.64 1.85 9.94
CA PHE A 11 2.93 1.91 9.26
C PHE A 11 3.34 0.56 8.67
N VAL A 12 3.27 -0.51 9.45
CA VAL A 12 3.64 -1.86 9.02
C VAL A 12 2.73 -2.33 7.88
N VAL A 13 1.41 -2.13 8.00
CA VAL A 13 0.47 -2.48 6.95
C VAL A 13 0.71 -1.62 5.70
N GLY A 14 1.01 -0.32 5.85
CA GLY A 14 1.38 0.55 4.73
C GLY A 14 2.60 0.05 3.96
N LEU A 15 3.65 -0.37 4.68
CA LEU A 15 4.85 -0.96 4.07
C LEU A 15 4.55 -2.29 3.37
N VAL A 16 3.67 -3.13 3.93
CA VAL A 16 3.22 -4.37 3.27
C VAL A 16 2.44 -4.06 1.98
N PHE A 17 1.64 -3.01 1.93
CA PHE A 17 0.98 -2.59 0.69
C PHE A 17 1.98 -2.08 -0.36
N LEU A 18 3.02 -1.35 0.06
CA LEU A 18 4.07 -0.88 -0.87
C LEU A 18 4.93 -2.04 -1.42
N GLY A 19 5.37 -2.95 -0.55
CA GLY A 19 6.19 -4.10 -0.95
C GLY A 19 5.41 -5.25 -1.58
N GLY A 20 4.26 -5.60 -1.02
CA GLY A 20 3.37 -6.62 -1.56
C GLY A 20 2.69 -6.16 -2.85
N GLY A 21 2.31 -4.88 -2.95
CA GLY A 21 1.72 -4.31 -4.17
C GLY A 21 2.68 -4.30 -5.35
N THR A 22 3.98 -4.12 -5.12
CA THR A 22 4.99 -4.23 -6.19
C THR A 22 5.15 -5.66 -6.70
N ILE A 23 5.13 -6.67 -5.81
CA ILE A 23 5.14 -8.09 -6.21
C ILE A 23 3.87 -8.44 -7.00
N PHE A 24 2.70 -8.01 -6.52
CA PHE A 24 1.41 -8.25 -7.18
C PHE A 24 1.36 -7.61 -8.57
N THR A 25 1.93 -6.41 -8.71
CA THR A 25 2.06 -5.71 -9.99
C THR A 25 2.95 -6.50 -10.96
N PHE A 26 4.09 -7.00 -10.50
CA PHE A 26 4.96 -7.84 -11.34
C PHE A 26 4.26 -9.11 -11.83
N GLN A 27 3.55 -9.80 -10.93
CA GLN A 27 2.77 -10.98 -11.29
C GLN A 27 1.66 -10.67 -12.29
N ALA A 28 0.91 -9.58 -12.06
CA ALA A 28 -0.14 -9.14 -12.98
C ALA A 28 0.40 -8.79 -14.37
N PHE A 29 1.61 -8.22 -14.44
CA PHE A 29 2.28 -7.93 -15.71
C PHE A 29 2.67 -9.22 -16.45
N GLU A 30 3.22 -10.20 -15.74
CA GLU A 30 3.65 -11.47 -16.32
C GLU A 30 2.46 -12.32 -16.79
N ASP A 31 1.39 -12.40 -15.99
CA ASP A 31 0.22 -13.24 -16.28
C ASP A 31 -0.69 -12.63 -17.34
N ALA A 32 -1.07 -11.36 -17.18
CA ALA A 32 -2.05 -10.74 -18.08
C ALA A 32 -1.41 -10.11 -19.33
N LYS A 33 -0.09 -9.84 -19.30
CA LYS A 33 0.62 -8.93 -20.25
C LYS A 33 -0.12 -7.61 -20.47
N ASN A 34 -1.05 -7.27 -19.58
CA ASN A 34 -1.95 -6.17 -19.69
C ASN A 34 -1.37 -5.01 -18.89
N VAL A 35 -0.68 -4.15 -19.62
CA VAL A 35 0.04 -2.99 -19.06
C VAL A 35 -0.90 -2.09 -18.28
N PHE A 36 -2.16 -1.96 -18.71
CA PHE A 36 -3.14 -1.05 -18.09
C PHE A 36 -3.57 -1.54 -16.71
N GLU A 37 -3.86 -2.84 -16.58
CA GLU A 37 -4.27 -3.48 -15.34
C GLU A 37 -3.11 -3.52 -14.32
N THR A 38 -1.91 -3.81 -14.80
CA THR A 38 -0.66 -3.71 -14.03
C THR A 38 -0.49 -2.32 -13.43
N LEU A 39 -0.70 -1.27 -14.24
CA LEU A 39 -0.59 0.13 -13.79
C LEU A 39 -1.62 0.47 -12.72
N ILE A 40 -2.85 -0.02 -12.87
CA ILE A 40 -3.92 0.18 -11.88
C ILE A 40 -3.55 -0.50 -10.55
N PHE A 41 -3.08 -1.75 -10.58
CA PHE A 41 -2.66 -2.44 -9.35
C PHE A 41 -1.46 -1.77 -8.68
N ALA A 42 -0.49 -1.31 -9.47
CA ALA A 42 0.66 -0.55 -8.96
C ALA A 42 0.21 0.74 -8.27
N LEU A 43 -0.68 1.50 -8.91
CA LEU A 43 -1.21 2.74 -8.36
C LEU A 43 -2.07 2.50 -7.11
N MET A 44 -2.87 1.43 -7.08
CA MET A 44 -3.65 1.05 -5.89
C MET A 44 -2.73 0.71 -4.71
N GLY A 45 -1.74 -0.16 -4.91
CA GLY A 45 -0.78 -0.54 -3.87
C GLY A 45 0.01 0.65 -3.35
N ALA A 46 0.49 1.51 -4.26
CA ALA A 46 1.20 2.74 -3.92
C ALA A 46 0.32 3.74 -3.17
N ALA A 47 -0.91 3.99 -3.64
CA ALA A 47 -1.82 4.96 -3.04
C ALA A 47 -2.23 4.55 -1.63
N VAL A 48 -2.64 3.29 -1.42
CA VAL A 48 -3.05 2.79 -0.10
C VAL A 48 -1.85 2.72 0.84
N GLY A 49 -0.72 2.19 0.37
CA GLY A 49 0.49 2.06 1.17
C GLY A 49 1.03 3.42 1.63
N LEU A 50 1.14 4.40 0.72
CA LEU A 50 1.56 5.76 1.07
C LEU A 50 0.59 6.43 2.03
N THR A 51 -0.72 6.27 1.81
CA THR A 51 -1.74 6.88 2.67
C THR A 51 -1.61 6.37 4.11
N LEU A 52 -1.47 5.05 4.31
CA LEU A 52 -1.29 4.46 5.65
C LEU A 52 0.03 4.88 6.32
N CYS A 53 1.11 4.98 5.53
CA CYS A 53 2.40 5.49 6.02
C CYS A 53 2.30 6.98 6.44
N VAL A 54 1.61 7.82 5.67
CA VAL A 54 1.41 9.24 6.03
C VAL A 54 0.53 9.37 7.27
N TRP A 55 -0.56 8.60 7.35
CA TRP A 55 -1.48 8.59 8.49
C TRP A 55 -0.85 8.09 9.79
N THR A 56 0.28 7.39 9.73
CA THR A 56 1.09 7.10 10.91
C THR A 56 1.55 8.38 11.62
N PHE A 57 1.86 9.43 10.85
CA PHE A 57 2.35 10.70 11.36
C PHE A 57 1.23 11.72 11.55
N THR A 58 0.36 11.87 10.54
CA THR A 58 -0.70 12.89 10.53
C THR A 58 -1.99 12.43 11.20
N GLY A 59 -2.15 11.12 11.42
CA GLY A 59 -3.44 10.50 11.70
C GLY A 59 -4.29 10.33 10.43
N PRO A 60 -5.28 9.43 10.44
CA PRO A 60 -6.31 9.37 9.41
C PRO A 60 -7.21 10.62 9.46
N PRO A 61 -7.79 11.05 8.33
CA PRO A 61 -8.83 12.07 8.33
C PRO A 61 -10.02 11.57 9.16
N GLY A 62 -10.48 12.42 10.07
CA GLY A 62 -11.64 12.18 10.92
C GLY A 62 -12.95 12.52 10.22
#